data_AF-A0AA97E9M7-F1
#
_entry.id   AF-A0AA97E9M7-F1
#
_cell.length_a   1.000
_cell.length_b   1.000
_cell.length_c   1.000
_cell.angle_alpha   90.00
_cell.angle_beta   90.00
_cell.angle_gamma   90.00
#
_symmetry.space_group_name_H-M   'P 1'
#
loop_
_entity.id
_entity.type
_entity.pdbx_description
1 polymer ?
#
loop_
_entity_poly.entity_id
_entity_poly.type
_entity_poly.pdbx_seq_one_letter_code
_entity_poly.pdbx_strand_id
1 'polypeptide(L)'
;MTEQPSRLPSFDELKIMALEQPQALENLRTLLIAELIASAPECRRRRLEGLAFVIEAERRKAHNPMQACIKISRMMLDSLVELNASLDLRRPSPTEQPPTATVIPFGKHRRSLQ
;
A
#
# COMPACT_ATOMS: atom_id res chain seq x y z
N MET A 1 16.19 -17.44 -3.05
CA MET A 1 15.22 -17.20 -1.97
C MET A 1 15.85 -17.57 -0.65
N THR A 2 16.19 -16.61 0.20
CA THR A 2 16.58 -16.91 1.59
C THR A 2 15.30 -17.04 2.41
N GLU A 3 14.84 -18.26 2.61
CA GLU A 3 13.84 -18.61 3.62
C GLU A 3 14.46 -18.24 4.99
N GLN A 4 14.15 -17.05 5.49
CA GLN A 4 14.46 -16.72 6.88
C GLN A 4 13.56 -17.62 7.74
N PRO A 5 14.11 -18.42 8.68
CA PRO A 5 13.27 -19.16 9.60
C PRO A 5 12.36 -18.14 10.29
N SER A 6 11.06 -18.30 10.12
CA SER A 6 10.07 -17.40 10.70
C SER A 6 10.29 -17.39 12.20
N ARG A 7 10.85 -16.28 12.72
CA ARG A 7 11.06 -15.99 14.14
C ARG A 7 9.75 -15.89 14.93
N LEU A 8 8.64 -16.08 14.23
CA LEU A 8 7.28 -16.10 14.74
C LEU A 8 7.01 -17.49 15.32
N PRO A 9 6.48 -17.58 16.55
CA PRO A 9 5.93 -18.82 17.07
C PRO A 9 4.85 -19.38 16.15
N SER A 10 4.58 -20.68 16.28
CA SER A 10 3.49 -21.35 15.57
C SER A 10 2.13 -20.71 15.92
N PHE A 11 1.14 -20.93 15.05
CA PHE A 11 -0.21 -20.42 15.29
C PHE A 11 -0.79 -20.93 16.62
N ASP A 12 -0.55 -22.19 16.97
CA ASP A 12 -1.04 -22.78 18.21
C ASP A 12 -0.40 -22.11 19.44
N GLU A 13 0.90 -21.82 19.40
CA GLU A 13 1.58 -21.08 20.47
C GLU A 13 1.03 -19.64 20.61
N LEU A 14 0.82 -18.94 19.49
CA LEU A 14 0.23 -17.60 19.51
C LEU A 14 -1.21 -17.62 20.04
N LYS A 15 -1.98 -18.66 19.73
CA LYS A 15 -3.34 -18.86 20.25
C LYS A 15 -3.32 -19.11 21.76
N ILE A 16 -2.42 -19.95 22.25
CA ILE A 16 -2.24 -20.18 23.69
C ILE A 16 -1.85 -18.86 24.38
N MET A 17 -0.90 -18.11 23.83
CA MET A 17 -0.54 -16.79 24.34
C MET A 17 -1.73 -15.83 24.38
N ALA A 18 -2.57 -15.80 23.34
CA ALA A 18 -3.75 -14.94 23.31
C ALA A 18 -4.78 -15.27 24.41
N LEU A 19 -4.93 -16.57 24.73
CA LEU A 19 -5.92 -17.05 25.71
C LEU A 19 -5.40 -16.97 27.14
N GLU A 20 -4.15 -17.34 27.38
CA GLU A 20 -3.59 -17.54 28.72
C GLU A 20 -2.67 -16.40 29.15
N GLN A 21 -1.97 -15.74 28.21
CA GLN A 21 -0.91 -14.77 28.49
C GLN A 21 -0.98 -13.56 27.53
N PRO A 22 -2.08 -12.79 27.52
CA PRO A 22 -2.29 -11.71 26.54
C PRO A 22 -1.17 -10.66 26.57
N GLN A 23 -0.59 -10.40 27.74
CA GLN A 23 0.54 -9.49 27.86
C GLN A 23 1.82 -10.03 27.19
N ALA A 24 2.06 -11.34 27.22
CA ALA A 24 3.20 -11.95 26.55
C ALA A 24 3.08 -11.80 25.03
N LEU A 25 1.87 -11.95 24.48
CA LEU A 25 1.59 -11.72 23.06
C LEU A 25 1.86 -10.26 22.65
N GLU A 26 1.43 -9.28 23.47
CA GLU A 26 1.69 -7.86 23.22
C GLU A 26 3.18 -7.50 23.30
N ASN A 27 3.92 -8.12 24.22
CA ASN A 27 5.36 -7.95 24.33
C ASN A 27 6.07 -8.52 23.11
N LEU A 28 5.69 -9.73 22.66
CA LEU A 28 6.22 -10.35 21.45
C LEU A 28 5.98 -9.47 20.22
N ARG A 29 4.76 -8.95 20.06
CA ARG A 29 4.42 -8.03 18.97
C ARG A 29 5.32 -6.78 18.98
N THR A 30 5.49 -6.15 20.14
CA THR A 30 6.31 -4.94 20.28
C THR A 30 7.77 -5.22 19.95
N LEU A 31 8.29 -6.37 20.40
CA LEU A 31 9.65 -6.83 20.09
C LEU A 31 9.84 -7.01 18.59
N LEU A 32 8.93 -7.72 17.91
CA LEU A 32 9.03 -7.96 16.47
C LEU A 32 8.99 -6.66 15.66
N ILE A 33 8.18 -5.68 16.07
CA ILE A 33 8.13 -4.36 15.44
C ILE A 33 9.46 -3.61 15.63
N ALA A 34 10.01 -3.60 16.85
CA ALA A 34 11.26 -2.93 17.15
C ALA A 34 12.43 -3.53 16.35
N GLU A 35 12.49 -4.85 16.26
CA GLU A 35 13.50 -5.56 15.46
C GLU A 35 13.37 -5.25 13.97
N LEU A 36 12.15 -5.21 13.43
CA LEU A 36 11.90 -4.83 12.04
C LEU A 36 12.40 -3.42 11.76
N ILE A 37 12.10 -2.46 12.64
CA ILE A 37 12.58 -1.07 12.51
C ILE A 37 14.12 -1.02 12.59
N ALA A 38 14.73 -1.71 13.55
CA ALA A 38 16.18 -1.73 13.73
C ALA A 38 16.90 -2.34 12.52
N SER A 39 16.33 -3.37 11.90
CA SER A 39 16.87 -4.05 10.72
C SER A 39 16.78 -3.21 9.44
N ALA A 40 15.93 -2.17 9.41
CA ALA A 40 15.74 -1.35 8.23
C ALA A 40 16.92 -0.36 8.02
N PRO A 41 17.21 0.03 6.76
CA PRO A 41 18.18 1.08 6.47
C PRO A 41 17.81 2.41 7.11
N GLU A 42 18.81 3.19 7.52
CA GLU A 42 18.63 4.45 8.26
C GLU A 42 17.67 5.42 7.58
N CYS A 43 17.74 5.53 6.25
CA CYS A 43 16.85 6.40 5.47
C CYS A 43 15.37 6.05 5.61
N ARG A 44 15.04 4.81 6.01
CA ARG A 44 13.67 4.31 6.16
C ARG A 44 13.22 4.18 7.62
N ARG A 45 14.13 4.13 8.60
CA ARG A 45 13.79 3.92 10.02
C ARG A 45 12.78 4.94 10.53
N ARG A 46 13.03 6.24 10.32
CA ARG A 46 12.13 7.32 10.76
C ARG A 46 10.71 7.19 10.19
N ARG A 47 10.60 6.76 8.92
CA ARG A 47 9.30 6.55 8.27
C ARG A 47 8.57 5.36 8.88
N LEU A 48 9.30 4.27 9.16
CA LEU A 48 8.75 3.06 9.78
C LEU A 48 8.31 3.29 11.23
N GLU A 49 9.05 4.05 12.01
CA GLU A 49 8.65 4.47 13.37
C GLU A 49 7.34 5.25 13.34
N GLY A 50 7.21 6.22 12.42
CA GLY A 50 5.97 6.96 12.24
C GLY A 50 4.80 6.06 11.85
N LEU A 51 5.02 5.07 10.96
CA LEU A 51 4.00 4.10 10.61
C LEU A 51 3.58 3.23 11.79
N ALA A 52 4.55 2.69 12.54
CA ALA A 52 4.28 1.89 13.73
C ALA A 52 3.49 2.69 14.77
N PHE A 53 3.80 3.98 14.96
CA PHE A 53 3.02 4.87 15.82
C PHE A 53 1.57 5.02 15.38
N VAL A 54 1.32 5.28 14.09
CA VAL A 54 -0.05 5.45 13.57
C VAL A 54 -0.85 4.15 13.69
N ILE A 55 -0.25 3.02 13.35
CA ILE A 55 -0.90 1.70 13.46
C ILE A 55 -1.24 1.39 14.93
N GLU A 56 -0.31 1.63 15.85
CA GLU A 56 -0.55 1.40 17.28
C GLU A 56 -1.63 2.34 17.83
N ALA A 57 -1.67 3.60 17.41
CA ALA A 57 -2.71 4.54 17.79
C ALA A 57 -4.09 4.06 17.31
N GLU A 58 -4.22 3.60 16.06
CA GLU A 58 -5.49 3.07 15.56
C GLU A 58 -5.90 1.77 16.26
N ARG A 59 -4.94 0.91 16.59
CA ARG A 59 -5.20 -0.30 17.38
C ARG A 59 -5.75 0.04 18.77
N ARG A 60 -5.15 1.02 19.46
CA ARG A 60 -5.59 1.46 20.81
C ARG A 60 -6.95 2.16 20.80
N LYS A 61 -7.30 2.85 19.72
CA LYS A 61 -8.61 3.49 19.55
C LYS A 61 -9.73 2.50 19.23
N ALA A 62 -9.41 1.29 18.77
CA ALA A 62 -10.42 0.31 18.41
C ALA A 62 -11.11 -0.27 19.66
N HIS A 63 -12.42 -0.45 19.58
CA HIS A 63 -13.24 -1.01 20.67
C HIS A 63 -12.98 -2.51 20.89
N ASN A 64 -12.53 -3.23 19.85
CA ASN A 64 -12.22 -4.64 19.94
C ASN A 64 -11.12 -5.04 18.91
N PRO A 65 -10.47 -6.21 19.10
CA PRO A 65 -9.39 -6.67 18.22
C PRO A 65 -9.80 -6.84 16.75
N MET A 66 -11.06 -7.23 16.49
CA MET A 66 -11.56 -7.39 15.12
C MET A 66 -11.68 -6.05 14.39
N GLN A 67 -12.18 -5.02 15.08
CA GLN A 67 -12.24 -3.66 14.53
C GLN A 67 -10.83 -3.12 14.25
N ALA A 68 -9.87 -3.38 15.13
CA ALA A 68 -8.47 -3.02 14.89
C ALA A 68 -7.93 -3.71 13.64
N CYS A 69 -8.16 -5.02 13.50
CA CYS A 69 -7.76 -5.81 12.33
C CYS A 69 -8.30 -5.20 11.03
N ILE A 70 -9.61 -4.95 10.95
CA ILE A 70 -10.26 -4.37 9.77
C ILE A 70 -9.66 -3.00 9.43
N LYS A 71 -9.47 -2.13 10.42
CA LYS A 71 -8.89 -0.80 10.21
C LYS A 71 -7.47 -0.87 9.68
N ILE A 72 -6.63 -1.70 10.29
CA ILE A 72 -5.21 -1.84 9.90
C ILE A 72 -5.12 -2.45 8.50
N SER A 73 -5.92 -3.49 8.21
CA SER A 73 -6.03 -4.07 6.85
C SER A 73 -6.45 -3.04 5.81
N ARG A 74 -7.38 -2.14 6.15
CA ARG A 74 -7.78 -1.05 5.26
C ARG A 74 -6.64 -0.06 5.01
N MET A 75 -5.90 0.37 6.04
CA MET A 75 -4.74 1.25 5.87
C MET A 75 -3.68 0.66 4.92
N MET A 76 -3.43 -0.66 5.03
CA MET A 76 -2.51 -1.36 4.13
C MET A 76 -3.04 -1.42 2.70
N LEU A 77 -4.34 -1.68 2.52
CA LEU A 77 -4.98 -1.73 1.20
C LEU A 77 -5.01 -0.34 0.55
N ASP A 78 -5.33 0.71 1.29
CA ASP A 78 -5.32 2.09 0.80
C ASP A 78 -3.91 2.46 0.28
N SER A 79 -2.86 2.08 1.01
CA SER A 79 -1.46 2.26 0.57
C SER A 79 -1.15 1.49 -0.73
N LEU A 80 -1.71 0.30 -0.91
CA LEU A 80 -1.55 -0.49 -2.13
C LEU A 80 -2.29 0.15 -3.32
N VAL A 81 -3.48 0.69 -3.08
CA VAL A 81 -4.25 1.40 -4.10
C VAL A 81 -3.51 2.67 -4.54
N GLU A 82 -2.98 3.45 -3.61
CA GLU A 82 -2.14 4.62 -3.89
C GLU A 82 -0.91 4.24 -4.71
N LEU A 83 -0.23 3.16 -4.33
CA LEU A 83 0.90 2.64 -5.08
C LEU A 83 0.48 2.27 -6.51
N ASN A 84 -0.60 1.51 -6.68
CA ASN A 84 -1.04 1.09 -8.01
C ASN A 84 -1.41 2.30 -8.89
N ALA A 85 -2.11 3.29 -8.34
CA ALA A 85 -2.41 4.54 -9.04
C ALA A 85 -1.14 5.27 -9.48
N SER A 86 -0.10 5.35 -8.63
CA SER A 86 1.18 5.98 -8.99
C SER A 86 1.95 5.24 -10.09
N LEU A 87 1.77 3.92 -10.19
CA LEU A 87 2.36 3.08 -11.22
C LEU A 87 1.58 3.15 -12.54
N ASP A 88 0.25 3.21 -12.48
CA ASP A 88 -0.62 3.35 -13.65
C ASP A 88 -0.45 4.71 -14.33
N LEU A 89 -0.22 5.80 -13.58
CA LEU A 89 0.18 7.10 -14.14
C LEU A 89 1.52 7.05 -14.88
N ARG A 90 2.34 6.03 -14.62
CA ARG A 90 3.63 5.79 -15.26
C ARG A 90 3.52 4.90 -16.51
N ARG A 91 2.35 4.32 -16.78
CA ARG A 91 2.08 3.69 -18.08
C ARG A 91 1.86 4.81 -19.09
N PRO A 92 2.64 4.86 -20.20
CA PRO A 92 2.24 5.70 -21.30
C PRO A 92 0.86 5.23 -21.75
N SER A 93 -0.12 6.14 -21.76
CA SER A 93 -1.37 5.88 -22.45
C SER A 93 -1.03 5.49 -23.90
N PRO A 94 -1.71 4.49 -24.50
CA PRO A 94 -1.55 4.22 -25.91
C PRO A 94 -2.09 5.44 -26.67
N THR A 95 -1.19 6.35 -27.02
CA THR A 95 -1.36 7.47 -27.95
C THR A 95 -2.64 8.29 -27.75
N GLU A 96 -2.55 9.40 -27.03
CA GLU A 96 -3.25 10.60 -27.50
C GLU A 96 -2.62 10.98 -28.85
N GLN A 97 -3.11 10.39 -29.93
CA GLN A 97 -2.87 10.96 -31.25
C GLN A 97 -3.49 12.36 -31.21
N PRO A 98 -2.72 13.43 -31.52
CA PRO A 98 -3.34 14.76 -31.63
C PRO A 98 -4.49 14.65 -32.64
N PRO A 99 -5.63 15.32 -32.44
CA PRO A 99 -6.76 15.21 -33.34
C PRO A 99 -6.29 15.63 -34.75
N THR A 100 -6.05 14.63 -35.60
CA THR A 100 -5.64 14.84 -36.98
C THR A 100 -6.86 15.40 -37.69
N ALA A 101 -6.91 16.73 -37.78
CA ALA A 101 -8.01 17.41 -38.41
C ALA A 101 -8.28 16.82 -39.80
N THR A 102 -9.54 16.51 -40.08
CA THR A 102 -9.97 16.02 -41.39
C THR A 102 -9.79 17.15 -42.42
N VAL A 103 -8.79 17.02 -43.28
CA VAL A 103 -8.53 17.99 -44.36
C VAL A 103 -9.66 17.89 -45.38
N ILE A 104 -10.53 18.91 -45.43
CA ILE A 104 -11.57 19.03 -46.45
C ILE A 104 -10.92 19.58 -47.73
N PRO A 105 -10.96 18.86 -48.87
CA PRO A 105 -10.36 19.34 -50.11
C PRO A 105 -11.14 20.54 -50.64
N PHE A 106 -10.44 21.62 -50.98
CA PHE A 106 -11.05 22.77 -51.64
C PHE A 106 -11.48 22.40 -53.06
N GLY A 107 -12.79 22.39 -53.30
CA GLY A 107 -13.35 22.17 -54.63
C GLY A 107 -12.85 23.23 -55.62
N LYS A 108 -12.30 22.78 -56.75
CA LYS A 108 -11.83 23.68 -57.82
C LYS A 108 -13.02 24.50 -58.35
N HIS A 109 -12.97 25.81 -58.17
CA HIS A 109 -13.93 26.77 -58.72
C HIS A 109 -14.04 26.56 -60.24
N ARG A 110 -15.19 26.07 -60.74
CA ARG A 110 -15.49 26.11 -62.18
C ARG A 110 -15.79 27.57 -62.54
N ARG A 111 -14.80 28.25 -63.15
CA ARG A 111 -15.07 29.47 -63.92
C ARG A 111 -15.91 29.06 -65.13
N SER A 112 -17.20 29.38 -65.11
CA SER A 112 -18.01 29.42 -66.32
C SER A 112 -17.55 30.62 -67.14
N LEU A 113 -16.89 30.33 -68.28
CA LEU A 113 -16.74 31.28 -69.36
C LEU A 113 -17.86 31.00 -70.38
N GLN A 114 -18.46 32.11 -70.82
CA GLN A 114 -19.52 32.29 -71.82
C GLN A 114 -20.96 32.24 -71.30
#